data_AF-A0A9D5F6G2-F1
#
_entry.id   AF-A0A9D5F6G2-F1
#
_cell.length_a   1.000
_cell.length_b   1.000
_cell.length_c   1.000
_cell.angle_alpha   90.00
_cell.angle_beta   90.00
_cell.angle_gamma   90.00
#
_symmetry.space_group_name_H-M   'P 1'
#
loop_
_entity.id
_entity.type
_entity.pdbx_description
1 polymer ?
#
loop_
_entity_poly.entity_id
_entity_poly.type
_entity_poly.pdbx_seq_one_letter_code
_entity_poly.pdbx_strand_id
1 'polypeptide(L)'
;MAATINTNVASLTAQRNLGMSQSSLNTSIQRLSSGLRINSAKDDAAGLAISERFTSQIKGLNQAARNANDGISLAQVTEGAMKAAGDILQRVRELAVQSANASNSAGDRQALQQEVGQLVAELDRISQTTEFNGQKLLDGTFGTQQFQVGANANQTIVAATANLRTSVYGNNQNVSSAGAGVSAAAAATSIPANGVTSGAVSISGSLGTATLNVASSSSAKTIADQINAVKANSGVTATARTEVELDIAAVAGSFTLAIQADNATPITASFTLTSTSGADRLSAAVAAINDQSAKTGVTASLNSTGDRVLLANATGNDIVVADTAVQNAGTTVVTKLQADGTAAGGSVTLAADTNANFTTVSGYITLDSDKSFAVTSTSNALTTGGSTLKRVADLDVTTFSKATESLKTVDSALAFISGERAKLGALQARFESSIASLNITSENLSASRSRILDADFAAETANLSRAQILQQAGTAMVAQANQIPQGVLSLLK
;
A
#
# COMPACT_ATOMS: atom_id res chain seq x y z
N MET A 1 63.71 -41.46 -64.55
CA MET A 1 63.81 -40.94 -63.16
C MET A 1 65.29 -40.91 -62.82
N ALA A 2 65.89 -39.73 -62.66
CA ALA A 2 67.31 -39.63 -62.27
C ALA A 2 67.46 -40.05 -60.80
N ALA A 3 68.25 -41.09 -60.53
CA ALA A 3 68.51 -41.56 -59.17
C ALA A 3 69.59 -40.68 -58.51
N THR A 4 69.17 -39.65 -57.78
CA THR A 4 70.05 -38.82 -56.96
C THR A 4 70.28 -39.48 -55.59
N ILE A 5 71.52 -39.87 -55.27
CA ILE A 5 71.86 -40.66 -54.07
C ILE A 5 71.91 -39.80 -52.78
N ASN A 6 72.35 -38.54 -52.89
CA ASN A 6 72.56 -37.67 -51.72
C ASN A 6 71.27 -37.03 -51.16
N THR A 7 70.15 -37.08 -51.88
CA THR A 7 68.88 -36.49 -51.45
C THR A 7 67.76 -37.49 -51.62
N ASN A 8 67.34 -38.12 -50.52
CA ASN A 8 66.26 -39.10 -50.51
C ASN A 8 64.90 -38.41 -50.29
N VAL A 9 64.26 -38.05 -51.40
CA VAL A 9 62.95 -37.38 -51.42
C VAL A 9 61.86 -38.27 -50.81
N ALA A 10 61.95 -39.59 -50.92
CA ALA A 10 60.99 -40.53 -50.35
C ALA A 10 61.05 -40.54 -48.81
N SER A 11 62.26 -40.53 -48.24
CA SER A 11 62.46 -40.42 -46.78
C SER A 11 62.03 -39.05 -46.24
N LEU A 12 62.36 -37.95 -46.92
CA LEU A 12 61.91 -36.60 -46.57
C LEU A 12 60.38 -36.47 -46.58
N THR A 13 59.72 -37.09 -47.55
CA THR A 13 58.25 -37.09 -47.64
C THR A 13 57.64 -37.96 -46.53
N ALA A 14 58.21 -39.13 -46.25
CA ALA A 14 57.77 -40.00 -45.16
C ALA A 14 57.97 -39.35 -43.77
N GLN A 15 59.08 -38.66 -43.53
CA GLN A 15 59.32 -37.90 -42.31
C GLN A 15 58.37 -36.71 -42.14
N ARG A 16 58.06 -35.98 -43.24
CA ARG A 16 57.06 -34.89 -43.21
C ARG A 16 55.68 -35.43 -42.84
N ASN A 17 55.27 -36.55 -43.45
CA ASN A 17 54.00 -37.21 -43.15
C ASN A 17 53.95 -37.77 -41.71
N LEU A 18 55.05 -38.34 -41.22
CA LEU A 18 55.20 -38.77 -39.82
C LEU A 18 55.05 -37.58 -38.85
N GLY A 19 55.71 -36.45 -39.13
CA GLY A 19 55.61 -35.24 -38.31
C GLY A 19 54.19 -34.66 -38.27
N MET A 20 53.46 -34.71 -39.39
CA MET A 20 52.04 -34.34 -39.43
C MET A 20 51.19 -35.28 -38.57
N SER A 21 51.36 -36.61 -38.70
CA SER A 21 50.64 -37.59 -37.88
C SER A 21 50.95 -37.44 -36.38
N GLN A 22 52.21 -37.13 -36.02
CA GLN A 22 52.61 -36.87 -34.64
C GLN A 22 51.93 -35.63 -34.07
N SER A 23 51.82 -34.55 -34.87
CA SER A 23 51.10 -33.34 -34.46
C SER A 23 49.61 -33.62 -34.25
N SER A 24 48.97 -34.37 -35.16
CA SER A 24 47.56 -34.75 -35.02
C SER A 24 47.32 -35.63 -33.79
N LEU A 25 48.21 -36.58 -33.51
CA LEU A 25 48.15 -37.42 -32.32
C LEU A 25 48.21 -36.57 -31.03
N ASN A 26 49.14 -35.61 -30.96
CA ASN A 26 49.28 -34.73 -29.80
C ASN A 26 48.02 -33.86 -29.59
N THR A 27 47.41 -33.36 -30.67
CA THR A 27 46.13 -32.62 -30.59
C THR A 27 45.00 -33.51 -30.07
N SER A 28 44.89 -34.76 -30.55
CA SER A 28 43.87 -35.69 -30.07
C SER A 28 44.04 -36.05 -28.60
N ILE A 29 45.28 -36.25 -28.14
CA ILE A 29 45.58 -36.46 -26.71
C ILE A 29 45.18 -35.23 -25.89
N GLN A 30 45.49 -34.02 -26.36
CA GLN A 30 45.15 -32.78 -25.67
C GLN A 30 43.63 -32.58 -25.56
N ARG A 31 42.87 -32.87 -26.63
CA ARG A 31 41.40 -32.77 -26.63
C ARG A 31 40.75 -33.83 -25.75
N LEU A 32 41.23 -35.07 -25.82
CA LEU A 32 40.72 -36.16 -24.97
C LEU A 32 41.02 -35.92 -23.49
N SER A 33 42.20 -35.37 -23.17
CA SER A 33 42.59 -35.06 -21.80
C SER A 33 41.86 -33.86 -21.21
N SER A 34 41.59 -32.83 -22.01
CA SER A 34 40.87 -31.62 -21.55
C SER A 34 39.35 -31.77 -21.62
N GLY A 35 38.84 -32.72 -22.42
CA GLY A 35 37.42 -32.83 -22.75
C GLY A 35 36.92 -31.70 -23.66
N LEU A 36 37.80 -30.81 -24.13
CA LEU A 36 37.47 -29.65 -24.95
C LEU A 36 38.01 -29.82 -26.36
N ARG A 37 37.18 -29.51 -27.35
CA ARG A 37 37.57 -29.43 -28.77
C ARG A 37 38.47 -28.22 -29.02
N ILE A 38 38.20 -27.11 -28.32
CA ILE A 38 38.93 -25.85 -28.42
C ILE A 38 39.67 -25.63 -27.10
N ASN A 39 40.99 -25.81 -27.08
CA ASN A 39 41.80 -25.63 -25.88
C ASN A 39 42.68 -24.37 -25.96
N SER A 40 42.93 -23.86 -27.16
CA SER A 40 43.67 -22.61 -27.40
C SER A 40 43.07 -21.81 -28.56
N ALA A 41 43.42 -20.52 -28.66
CA ALA A 41 42.99 -19.66 -29.76
C ALA A 41 43.50 -20.14 -31.14
N LYS A 42 44.52 -21.01 -31.18
CA LYS A 42 45.02 -21.64 -32.41
C LYS A 42 44.02 -22.64 -32.99
N ASP A 43 43.22 -23.29 -32.14
CA ASP A 43 42.30 -24.34 -32.57
C ASP A 43 41.07 -23.76 -33.29
N ASP A 44 40.50 -22.69 -32.73
CA ASP A 44 39.43 -21.89 -33.33
C ASP A 44 39.28 -20.55 -32.59
N ALA A 45 39.80 -19.46 -33.18
CA ALA A 45 39.77 -18.14 -32.56
C ALA A 45 38.35 -17.58 -32.41
N ALA A 46 37.46 -17.82 -33.39
CA ALA A 46 36.09 -17.32 -33.36
C ALA A 46 35.23 -18.14 -32.38
N GLY A 47 35.38 -19.47 -32.39
CA GLY A 47 34.72 -20.37 -31.46
C GLY A 47 35.11 -20.08 -30.00
N LEU A 48 36.39 -19.83 -29.74
CA LEU A 48 36.86 -19.44 -28.41
C LEU A 48 36.21 -18.11 -27.96
N ALA A 49 36.23 -17.06 -28.78
CA ALA A 49 35.66 -15.76 -28.43
C ALA A 49 34.14 -15.84 -28.14
N ILE A 50 33.38 -16.63 -28.90
CA ILE A 50 31.95 -16.86 -28.64
C ILE A 50 31.75 -17.62 -27.33
N SER A 51 32.55 -18.65 -27.08
CA SER A 51 32.48 -19.46 -25.86
C SER A 51 32.85 -18.67 -24.59
N GLU A 52 33.79 -17.74 -24.67
CA GLU A 52 34.14 -16.81 -23.60
C GLU A 52 32.99 -15.84 -23.31
N ARG A 53 32.35 -15.30 -24.36
CA ARG A 53 31.15 -14.47 -24.21
C ARG A 53 30.01 -15.24 -23.56
N PHE A 54 29.74 -16.47 -23.98
CA PHE A 54 28.74 -17.32 -23.33
C PHE A 54 29.11 -17.63 -21.88
N THR A 55 30.39 -17.87 -21.58
CA THR A 55 30.85 -18.09 -20.21
C THR A 55 30.64 -16.86 -19.33
N SER A 56 30.93 -15.66 -19.84
CA SER A 56 30.65 -14.40 -19.15
C SER A 56 29.15 -14.23 -18.90
N GLN A 57 28.32 -14.46 -19.92
CA GLN A 57 26.87 -14.37 -19.80
C GLN A 57 26.31 -15.38 -18.79
N ILE A 58 26.70 -16.66 -18.86
CA ILE A 58 26.25 -17.70 -17.91
C ILE A 58 26.64 -17.32 -16.47
N LYS A 59 27.87 -16.85 -16.23
CA LYS A 59 28.30 -16.38 -14.91
C LYS A 59 27.46 -15.17 -14.45
N GLY A 60 27.18 -14.23 -15.36
CA GLY A 60 26.30 -13.09 -15.11
C GLY A 60 24.87 -13.50 -14.75
N LEU A 61 24.28 -14.43 -15.50
CA LEU A 61 22.94 -14.98 -15.26
C LEU A 61 22.86 -15.70 -13.91
N ASN A 62 23.88 -16.51 -13.57
CA ASN A 62 23.91 -17.21 -12.29
C ASN A 62 24.04 -16.22 -11.10
N GLN A 63 24.81 -15.14 -11.25
CA GLN A 63 24.85 -14.08 -10.23
C GLN A 63 23.52 -13.32 -10.17
N ALA A 64 22.90 -13.02 -11.31
CA ALA A 64 21.59 -12.38 -11.38
C ALA A 64 20.50 -13.21 -10.69
N ALA A 65 20.53 -14.54 -10.84
CA ALA A 65 19.63 -15.43 -10.12
C ALA A 65 19.83 -15.35 -8.60
N ARG A 66 21.08 -15.26 -8.11
CA ARG A 66 21.35 -15.03 -6.68
C ARG A 66 20.82 -13.68 -6.20
N ASN A 67 21.10 -12.60 -6.94
CA ASN A 67 20.59 -11.26 -6.62
C ASN A 67 19.06 -11.23 -6.55
N ALA A 68 18.37 -11.97 -7.43
CA ALA A 68 16.92 -12.10 -7.39
C ALA A 68 16.43 -12.85 -6.16
N ASN A 69 17.13 -13.90 -5.71
CA ASN A 69 16.83 -14.60 -4.45
C ASN A 69 17.04 -13.69 -3.23
N ASP A 70 18.06 -12.83 -3.25
CA ASP A 70 18.25 -11.80 -2.21
C ASP A 70 17.07 -10.81 -2.19
N GLY A 71 16.58 -10.41 -3.37
CA GLY A 71 15.38 -9.60 -3.52
C GLY A 71 14.11 -10.26 -2.94
N ILE A 72 13.94 -11.57 -3.16
CA ILE A 72 12.85 -12.35 -2.55
C ILE A 72 12.99 -12.37 -1.03
N SER A 73 14.19 -12.63 -0.51
CA SER A 73 14.46 -12.69 0.93
C SER A 73 14.16 -11.36 1.62
N LEU A 74 14.58 -10.24 1.00
CA LEU A 74 14.24 -8.90 1.47
C LEU A 74 12.73 -8.66 1.49
N ALA A 75 12.03 -9.02 0.41
CA ALA A 75 10.58 -8.86 0.33
C ALA A 75 9.85 -9.71 1.39
N GLN A 76 10.33 -10.92 1.69
CA GLN A 76 9.77 -11.79 2.73
C GLN A 76 9.97 -11.24 4.15
N VAL A 77 11.18 -10.71 4.45
CA VAL A 77 11.44 -10.05 5.74
C VAL A 77 10.52 -8.84 5.92
N THR A 78 10.37 -8.04 4.86
CA THR A 78 9.48 -6.88 4.85
C THR A 78 8.03 -7.31 5.09
N GLU A 79 7.53 -8.28 4.30
CA GLU A 79 6.17 -8.81 4.40
C GLU A 79 5.85 -9.39 5.79
N GLY A 80 6.80 -10.10 6.41
CA GLY A 80 6.65 -10.62 7.76
C GLY A 80 6.47 -9.53 8.81
N ALA A 81 7.25 -8.46 8.72
CA ALA A 81 7.10 -7.29 9.59
C ALA A 81 5.77 -6.56 9.34
N MET A 82 5.35 -6.42 8.08
CA MET A 82 4.05 -5.83 7.73
C MET A 82 2.87 -6.65 8.22
N LYS A 83 2.98 -7.98 8.24
CA LYS A 83 1.97 -8.86 8.84
C LYS A 83 1.83 -8.60 10.34
N ALA A 84 2.96 -8.56 11.08
CA ALA A 84 2.94 -8.25 12.51
C ALA A 84 2.32 -6.87 12.81
N ALA A 85 2.64 -5.86 12.00
CA ALA A 85 2.02 -4.54 12.11
C ALA A 85 0.51 -4.58 11.82
N GLY A 86 0.06 -5.39 10.85
CA GLY A 86 -1.35 -5.63 10.58
C GLY A 86 -2.09 -6.27 11.76
N ASP A 87 -1.50 -7.27 12.41
CA ASP A 87 -2.08 -7.96 13.57
C ASP A 87 -2.21 -7.00 14.77
N ILE A 88 -1.21 -6.13 14.99
CA ILE A 88 -1.28 -5.09 16.03
C ILE A 88 -2.41 -4.09 15.73
N LEU A 89 -2.54 -3.62 14.48
CA LEU A 89 -3.63 -2.71 14.12
C LEU A 89 -5.01 -3.36 14.29
N GLN A 90 -5.15 -4.65 14.01
CA GLN A 90 -6.39 -5.38 14.31
C GLN A 90 -6.69 -5.39 15.81
N ARG A 91 -5.68 -5.60 16.67
CA ARG A 91 -5.85 -5.48 18.12
C ARG A 91 -6.24 -4.07 18.56
N VAL A 92 -5.61 -3.03 18.01
CA VAL A 92 -5.99 -1.64 18.28
C VAL A 92 -7.44 -1.36 17.87
N ARG A 93 -7.89 -1.94 16.74
CA ARG A 93 -9.28 -1.87 16.29
C ARG A 93 -10.23 -2.50 17.31
N GLU A 94 -9.92 -3.69 17.84
CA GLU A 94 -10.73 -4.33 18.88
C GLU A 94 -10.87 -3.44 20.12
N LEU A 95 -9.77 -2.85 20.59
CA LEU A 95 -9.77 -1.94 21.74
C LEU A 95 -10.59 -0.68 21.47
N ALA A 96 -10.54 -0.13 20.25
CA ALA A 96 -11.36 1.01 19.86
C ALA A 96 -12.85 0.66 19.83
N VAL A 97 -13.23 -0.53 19.29
CA VAL A 97 -14.62 -1.03 19.36
C VAL A 97 -15.06 -1.24 20.80
N GLN A 98 -14.20 -1.84 21.64
CA GLN A 98 -14.48 -2.04 23.06
C GLN A 98 -14.70 -0.71 23.77
N SER A 99 -13.82 0.28 23.55
CA SER A 99 -13.92 1.60 24.16
C SER A 99 -15.16 2.37 23.72
N ALA A 100 -15.60 2.16 22.48
CA ALA A 100 -16.82 2.75 21.93
C ALA A 100 -18.11 2.23 22.62
N ASN A 101 -18.04 1.17 23.44
CA ASN A 101 -19.21 0.74 24.21
C ASN A 101 -19.51 1.70 25.37
N ALA A 102 -20.79 1.99 25.58
CA ALA A 102 -21.28 2.94 26.60
C ALA A 102 -21.15 2.42 28.03
N SER A 103 -21.04 1.09 28.24
CA SER A 103 -20.85 0.50 29.56
C SER A 103 -19.46 0.75 30.16
N ASN A 104 -18.49 1.23 29.37
CA ASN A 104 -17.16 1.55 29.88
C ASN A 104 -17.16 2.92 30.55
N SER A 105 -16.59 2.98 31.75
CA SER A 105 -16.33 4.25 32.44
C SER A 105 -15.19 5.03 31.77
N ALA A 106 -15.05 6.31 32.11
CA ALA A 106 -13.91 7.11 31.66
C ALA A 106 -12.56 6.51 32.11
N GLY A 107 -12.51 5.89 33.29
CA GLY A 107 -11.32 5.20 33.80
C GLY A 107 -10.98 3.95 32.96
N ASP A 108 -11.99 3.16 32.59
CA ASP A 108 -11.79 1.97 31.73
C ASP A 108 -11.27 2.38 30.36
N ARG A 109 -11.83 3.42 29.75
CA ARG A 109 -11.36 3.96 28.47
C ARG A 109 -9.92 4.48 28.55
N GLN A 110 -9.53 5.05 29.68
CA GLN A 110 -8.15 5.49 29.89
C GLN A 110 -7.19 4.30 30.01
N ALA A 111 -7.59 3.19 30.63
CA ALA A 111 -6.79 1.97 30.64
C ALA A 111 -6.64 1.37 29.23
N LEU A 112 -7.73 1.32 28.45
CA LEU A 112 -7.68 0.90 27.04
C LEU A 112 -6.75 1.81 26.21
N GLN A 113 -6.78 3.12 26.45
CA GLN A 113 -5.89 4.07 25.78
C GLN A 113 -4.41 3.80 26.09
N GLN A 114 -4.07 3.36 27.31
CA GLN A 114 -2.69 2.99 27.65
C GLN A 114 -2.23 1.76 26.85
N GLU A 115 -3.09 0.74 26.69
CA GLU A 115 -2.81 -0.42 25.84
C GLU A 115 -2.63 -0.01 24.38
N VAL A 116 -3.53 0.84 23.85
CA VAL A 116 -3.39 1.41 22.49
C VAL A 116 -2.06 2.14 22.33
N GLY A 117 -1.65 2.95 23.31
CA GLY A 117 -0.38 3.66 23.30
C GLY A 117 0.83 2.74 23.22
N GLN A 118 0.84 1.62 23.95
CA GLN A 118 1.90 0.61 23.87
C GLN A 118 1.93 -0.10 22.51
N LEU A 119 0.76 -0.43 21.96
CA LEU A 119 0.65 -1.04 20.64
C LEU A 119 1.14 -0.10 19.53
N VAL A 120 0.83 1.19 19.62
CA VAL A 120 1.33 2.22 18.67
C VAL A 120 2.85 2.39 18.80
N ALA A 121 3.39 2.36 20.01
CA ALA A 121 4.84 2.38 20.22
C ALA A 121 5.53 1.13 19.62
N GLU A 122 4.91 -0.04 19.75
CA GLU A 122 5.40 -1.27 19.15
C GLU A 122 5.35 -1.23 17.61
N LEU A 123 4.32 -0.63 17.02
CA LEU A 123 4.26 -0.37 15.57
C LEU A 123 5.44 0.47 15.08
N ASP A 124 5.73 1.57 15.78
CA ASP A 124 6.88 2.44 15.44
C ASP A 124 8.21 1.72 15.65
N ARG A 125 8.32 0.88 16.69
CA ARG A 125 9.49 0.01 16.91
C ARG A 125 9.70 -0.97 15.74
N ILE A 126 8.66 -1.65 15.26
CA ILE A 126 8.77 -2.58 14.12
C ILE A 126 9.27 -1.84 12.87
N SER A 127 8.73 -0.64 12.60
CA SER A 127 9.17 0.20 11.48
C SER A 127 10.67 0.56 11.55
N GLN A 128 11.16 0.93 12.74
CA GLN A 128 12.55 1.35 12.94
C GLN A 128 13.55 0.20 13.07
N THR A 129 13.10 -0.98 13.53
CA THR A 129 14.01 -2.09 13.80
C THR A 129 14.12 -3.09 12.66
N THR A 130 13.12 -3.16 11.78
CA THR A 130 13.14 -4.09 10.64
C THR A 130 14.21 -3.70 9.63
N GLU A 131 15.20 -4.58 9.49
CA GLU A 131 16.36 -4.36 8.64
C GLU A 131 16.76 -5.64 7.90
N PHE A 132 17.41 -5.47 6.76
CA PHE A 132 18.03 -6.56 6.02
C PHE A 132 19.45 -6.14 5.65
N ASN A 133 20.44 -6.93 6.07
CA ASN A 133 21.85 -6.64 5.85
C ASN A 133 22.26 -5.22 6.32
N GLY A 134 21.75 -4.80 7.49
CA GLY A 134 22.02 -3.49 8.11
C GLY A 134 21.26 -2.31 7.50
N GLN A 135 20.47 -2.51 6.46
CA GLN A 135 19.63 -1.46 5.86
C GLN A 135 18.22 -1.50 6.42
N LYS A 136 17.73 -0.38 6.93
CA LYS A 136 16.34 -0.24 7.39
C LYS A 136 15.38 -0.33 6.20
N LEU A 137 14.31 -1.10 6.38
CA LEU A 137 13.37 -1.39 5.29
C LEU A 137 12.09 -0.56 5.36
N LEU A 138 11.66 -0.16 6.55
CA LEU A 138 10.29 0.31 6.80
C LEU A 138 10.20 1.72 7.40
N ASP A 139 11.31 2.43 7.57
CA ASP A 139 11.35 3.79 8.14
C ASP A 139 11.29 4.91 7.08
N GLY A 140 11.24 4.53 5.80
CA GLY A 140 11.25 5.42 4.65
C GLY A 140 12.64 5.74 4.10
N THR A 141 13.73 5.35 4.76
CA THR A 141 15.10 5.60 4.30
C THR A 141 15.52 4.68 3.16
N PHE A 142 14.93 3.49 3.08
CA PHE A 142 15.19 2.52 2.00
C PHE A 142 14.91 3.10 0.61
N GLY A 143 13.87 3.93 0.49
CA GLY A 143 13.48 4.58 -0.76
C GLY A 143 13.22 3.57 -1.88
N THR A 144 13.92 3.76 -3.01
CA THR A 144 13.82 2.91 -4.20
C THR A 144 15.16 2.26 -4.47
N GLN A 145 15.21 0.94 -4.42
CA GLN A 145 16.41 0.15 -4.67
C GLN A 145 16.29 -0.67 -5.97
N GLN A 146 17.43 -0.98 -6.58
CA GLN A 146 17.48 -1.72 -7.85
C GLN A 146 18.25 -3.02 -7.67
N PHE A 147 17.64 -4.12 -8.11
CA PHE A 147 18.26 -5.43 -8.13
C PHE A 147 18.65 -5.78 -9.56
N GLN A 148 19.95 -5.96 -9.81
CA GLN A 148 20.45 -6.42 -11.11
C GLN A 148 20.10 -7.91 -11.29
N VAL A 149 19.13 -8.18 -12.16
CA VAL A 149 18.58 -9.51 -12.44
C VAL A 149 18.81 -9.96 -13.89
N GLY A 150 19.85 -9.45 -14.53
CA GLY A 150 20.29 -9.90 -15.85
C GLY A 150 21.79 -9.78 -16.04
N ALA A 151 22.30 -10.36 -17.12
CA ALA A 151 23.73 -10.39 -17.41
C ALA A 151 24.25 -9.06 -18.01
N ASN A 152 23.37 -8.23 -18.57
CA ASN A 152 23.74 -6.95 -19.20
C ASN A 152 23.34 -5.76 -18.32
N ALA A 153 24.02 -4.62 -18.49
CA ALA A 153 23.73 -3.40 -17.75
C ALA A 153 22.25 -2.99 -17.85
N ASN A 154 21.70 -2.47 -16.74
CA ASN A 154 20.33 -1.95 -16.60
C ASN A 154 19.20 -2.98 -16.74
N GLN A 155 19.50 -4.28 -16.66
CA GLN A 155 18.49 -5.32 -16.52
C GLN A 155 18.11 -5.48 -15.04
N THR A 156 17.32 -4.53 -14.53
CA THR A 156 17.00 -4.44 -13.09
C THR A 156 15.52 -4.63 -12.79
N ILE A 157 15.25 -5.12 -11.57
CA ILE A 157 13.94 -5.02 -10.93
C ILE A 157 14.04 -3.97 -9.83
N VAL A 158 13.12 -3.02 -9.86
CA VAL A 158 13.00 -1.99 -8.84
C VAL A 158 12.18 -2.55 -7.67
N ALA A 159 12.76 -2.47 -6.47
CA ALA A 159 12.08 -2.75 -5.22
C ALA A 159 11.93 -1.44 -4.44
N ALA A 160 10.70 -1.11 -4.07
CA ALA A 160 10.41 -0.01 -3.17
C ALA A 160 9.66 -0.56 -1.97
N THR A 161 10.01 -0.07 -0.79
CA THR A 161 9.29 -0.35 0.44
C THR A 161 8.55 0.89 0.89
N ALA A 162 7.45 0.69 1.59
CA ALA A 162 6.68 1.77 2.15
C ALA A 162 7.31 2.32 3.43
N ASN A 163 7.02 3.58 3.73
CA ASN A 163 7.29 4.13 5.05
C ASN A 163 6.15 3.75 6.01
N LEU A 164 6.48 2.95 7.03
CA LEU A 164 5.58 2.47 8.08
C LEU A 164 5.80 3.18 9.42
N ARG A 165 6.41 4.37 9.44
CA ARG A 165 6.40 5.19 10.65
C ARG A 165 4.97 5.63 10.98
N THR A 166 4.54 5.45 12.21
CA THR A 166 3.14 5.73 12.65
C THR A 166 2.71 7.19 12.44
N SER A 167 3.67 8.09 12.18
CA SER A 167 3.45 9.50 11.88
C SER A 167 3.12 9.81 10.41
N VAL A 168 3.26 8.86 9.47
CA VAL A 168 3.15 9.15 8.02
C VAL A 168 1.98 8.46 7.31
N TYR A 169 1.28 7.56 7.99
CA TYR A 169 0.09 6.89 7.45
C TYR A 169 -1.06 6.94 8.46
N GLY A 170 -2.27 6.71 7.94
CA GLY A 170 -3.51 6.84 8.68
C GLY A 170 -4.63 7.25 7.72
N ASN A 171 -5.58 8.05 8.20
CA ASN A 171 -6.73 8.48 7.41
C ASN A 171 -6.59 9.94 7.00
N ASN A 172 -6.68 10.21 5.69
CA ASN A 172 -6.74 11.58 5.21
C ASN A 172 -8.18 12.08 5.35
N GLN A 173 -8.37 13.16 6.09
CA GLN A 173 -9.67 13.66 6.45
C GLN A 173 -9.83 15.15 6.15
N ASN A 174 -10.98 15.52 5.61
CA ASN A 174 -11.41 16.92 5.55
C ASN A 174 -12.78 17.01 6.26
N VAL A 175 -12.80 17.73 7.38
CA VAL A 175 -14.03 18.04 8.11
C VAL A 175 -14.30 19.51 7.90
N SER A 176 -15.55 19.85 7.58
CA SER A 176 -15.93 21.26 7.51
C SER A 176 -15.83 21.89 8.90
N SER A 177 -14.99 22.90 9.07
CA SER A 177 -14.77 23.65 10.32
C SER A 177 -15.98 24.45 10.82
N ALA A 178 -17.09 24.44 10.06
CA ALA A 178 -18.39 24.95 10.51
C ALA A 178 -19.53 23.94 10.27
N GLY A 179 -19.22 22.71 9.86
CA GLY A 179 -20.19 21.78 9.28
C GLY A 179 -20.76 22.28 7.94
N ALA A 180 -21.85 21.67 7.46
CA ALA A 180 -22.60 22.22 6.33
C ALA A 180 -23.50 23.34 6.86
N GLY A 181 -23.44 24.57 6.37
CA GLY A 181 -24.14 25.72 6.98
C GLY A 181 -23.45 26.19 8.27
N VAL A 182 -23.27 27.51 8.44
CA VAL A 182 -22.23 28.05 9.36
C VAL A 182 -22.66 28.12 10.84
N SER A 183 -23.96 28.12 11.13
CA SER A 183 -24.50 28.23 12.48
C SER A 183 -25.92 27.65 12.54
N ALA A 184 -26.51 27.58 13.74
CA ALA A 184 -27.96 27.40 13.86
C ALA A 184 -28.67 28.56 13.13
N ALA A 185 -29.74 28.25 12.39
CA ALA A 185 -30.51 29.25 11.68
C ALA A 185 -31.26 30.16 12.66
N ALA A 186 -31.34 31.46 12.35
CA ALA A 186 -32.05 32.41 13.20
C ALA A 186 -33.49 31.97 13.46
N ALA A 187 -33.96 32.16 14.69
CA ALA A 187 -35.32 31.82 15.10
C ALA A 187 -36.36 32.53 14.20
N ALA A 188 -37.30 31.77 13.66
CA ALA A 188 -38.31 32.27 12.73
C ALA A 188 -39.68 31.64 12.98
N THR A 189 -40.78 32.30 12.55
CA THR A 189 -42.15 31.80 12.73
C THR A 189 -42.53 30.63 11.81
N SER A 190 -41.62 30.23 10.93
CA SER A 190 -41.68 29.04 10.08
C SER A 190 -40.31 28.40 10.04
N ILE A 191 -40.22 27.10 9.74
CA ILE A 191 -38.94 26.38 9.66
C ILE A 191 -37.96 27.13 8.73
N PRO A 192 -36.87 27.71 9.26
CA PRO A 192 -35.92 28.45 8.45
C PRO A 192 -35.05 27.49 7.62
N ALA A 193 -34.48 28.02 6.53
CA ALA A 193 -33.44 27.32 5.78
C ALA A 193 -32.26 26.96 6.69
N ASN A 194 -31.64 25.80 6.46
CA ASN A 194 -30.54 25.28 7.28
C ASN A 194 -29.19 26.04 7.10
N GLY A 195 -29.19 27.15 6.36
CA GLY A 195 -28.02 27.97 6.09
C GLY A 195 -27.07 27.45 5.01
N VAL A 196 -27.32 26.28 4.40
CA VAL A 196 -26.49 25.76 3.30
C VAL A 196 -26.74 26.55 2.01
N THR A 197 -25.67 27.07 1.41
CA THR A 197 -25.72 27.79 0.12
C THR A 197 -25.53 26.84 -1.05
N SER A 198 -26.16 27.14 -2.18
CA SER A 198 -25.92 26.40 -3.42
C SER A 198 -24.52 26.67 -3.95
N GLY A 199 -23.89 25.66 -4.54
CA GLY A 199 -22.59 25.84 -5.19
C GLY A 199 -22.04 24.53 -5.75
N ALA A 200 -21.08 24.66 -6.66
CA ALA A 200 -20.28 23.55 -7.12
C ALA A 200 -19.26 23.14 -6.04
N VAL A 201 -19.11 21.82 -5.88
CA VAL A 201 -18.10 21.17 -5.04
C VAL A 201 -17.30 20.24 -5.93
N SER A 202 -16.00 20.49 -6.02
CA SER A 202 -15.04 19.64 -6.74
C SER A 202 -14.13 18.94 -5.75
N ILE A 203 -14.08 17.61 -5.83
CA ILE A 203 -13.25 16.74 -5.00
C ILE A 203 -12.17 16.14 -5.88
N SER A 204 -10.93 16.54 -5.64
CA SER A 204 -9.74 16.05 -6.33
C SER A 204 -9.03 15.03 -5.45
N GLY A 205 -9.24 13.75 -5.72
CA GLY A 205 -8.61 12.64 -4.99
C GLY A 205 -7.66 11.83 -5.86
N SER A 206 -7.27 10.64 -5.37
CA SER A 206 -6.26 9.79 -6.02
C SER A 206 -6.71 9.19 -7.35
N LEU A 207 -8.02 9.05 -7.58
CA LEU A 207 -8.58 8.49 -8.82
C LEU A 207 -8.90 9.58 -9.87
N GLY A 208 -8.89 10.86 -9.49
CA GLY A 208 -9.27 11.96 -10.36
C GLY A 208 -10.09 13.03 -9.64
N THR A 209 -10.70 13.92 -10.44
CA THR A 209 -11.56 14.99 -9.94
C THR A 209 -13.02 14.72 -10.27
N ALA A 210 -13.88 14.73 -9.26
CA ALA A 210 -15.33 14.69 -9.41
C ALA A 210 -15.93 16.04 -9.03
N THR A 211 -16.90 16.53 -9.81
CA THR A 211 -17.64 17.77 -9.49
C THR A 211 -19.11 17.47 -9.34
N LEU A 212 -19.72 18.04 -8.31
CA LEU A 212 -21.15 17.95 -8.01
C LEU A 212 -21.71 19.32 -7.65
N ASN A 213 -23.01 19.49 -7.79
CA ASN A 213 -23.70 20.71 -7.36
C ASN A 213 -24.49 20.45 -6.09
N VAL A 214 -24.16 21.17 -5.04
CA VAL A 214 -24.96 21.24 -3.81
C VAL A 214 -26.07 22.25 -4.03
N ALA A 215 -27.31 21.85 -3.77
CA ALA A 215 -28.46 22.77 -3.79
C ALA A 215 -28.55 23.54 -2.47
N SER A 216 -29.15 24.74 -2.51
CA SER A 216 -29.44 25.50 -1.29
C SER A 216 -30.31 24.68 -0.34
N SER A 217 -30.04 24.77 0.96
CA SER A 217 -30.76 24.03 1.99
C SER A 217 -30.69 22.49 1.89
N SER A 218 -29.68 21.94 1.21
CA SER A 218 -29.46 20.48 1.21
C SER A 218 -28.99 20.03 2.61
N SER A 219 -29.49 18.91 3.11
CA SER A 219 -29.01 18.33 4.37
C SER A 219 -27.60 17.72 4.19
N ALA A 220 -26.87 17.58 5.30
CA ALA A 220 -25.56 16.94 5.28
C ALA A 220 -25.64 15.50 4.73
N LYS A 221 -26.73 14.78 5.02
CA LYS A 221 -27.04 13.47 4.45
C LYS A 221 -27.04 13.48 2.93
N THR A 222 -27.86 14.34 2.31
CA THR A 222 -27.99 14.40 0.85
C THR A 222 -26.65 14.70 0.19
N ILE A 223 -25.88 15.62 0.76
CA ILE A 223 -24.57 15.98 0.23
C ILE A 223 -23.58 14.81 0.36
N ALA A 224 -23.55 14.11 1.50
CA ALA A 224 -22.72 12.92 1.67
C ALA A 224 -23.11 11.80 0.69
N ASP A 225 -24.41 11.58 0.46
CA ASP A 225 -24.90 10.61 -0.53
C ASP A 225 -24.46 10.99 -1.96
N GLN A 226 -24.52 12.28 -2.32
CA GLN A 226 -24.02 12.79 -3.61
C GLN A 226 -22.50 12.56 -3.77
N ILE A 227 -21.72 12.76 -2.71
CA ILE A 227 -20.26 12.53 -2.73
C ILE A 227 -19.95 11.04 -2.86
N ASN A 228 -20.64 10.19 -2.10
CA ASN A 228 -20.45 8.74 -2.15
C ASN A 228 -20.84 8.16 -3.52
N ALA A 229 -21.82 8.75 -4.22
CA ALA A 229 -22.17 8.37 -5.58
C ALA A 229 -21.04 8.60 -6.60
N VAL A 230 -20.14 9.57 -6.35
CA VAL A 230 -18.97 9.86 -7.19
C VAL A 230 -17.65 9.30 -6.62
N LYS A 231 -17.72 8.40 -5.63
CA LYS A 231 -16.55 7.75 -5.02
C LYS A 231 -15.66 7.07 -6.06
N ALA A 232 -16.23 6.43 -7.07
CA ALA A 232 -15.47 5.72 -8.11
C ALA A 232 -14.54 6.65 -8.92
N ASN A 233 -14.85 7.95 -8.96
CA ASN A 233 -14.10 8.94 -9.73
C ASN A 233 -13.09 9.73 -8.88
N SER A 234 -13.33 9.83 -7.56
CA SER A 234 -12.50 10.61 -6.63
C SER A 234 -11.66 9.76 -5.68
N GLY A 235 -12.15 8.59 -5.26
CA GLY A 235 -11.55 7.78 -4.19
C GLY A 235 -11.88 8.27 -2.77
N VAL A 236 -12.79 9.23 -2.63
CA VAL A 236 -13.16 9.83 -1.34
C VAL A 236 -14.53 9.32 -0.89
N THR A 237 -14.64 9.00 0.40
CA THR A 237 -15.91 8.63 1.06
C THR A 237 -16.39 9.75 1.95
N ALA A 238 -17.70 9.92 2.07
CA ALA A 238 -18.32 10.92 2.94
C ALA A 238 -19.20 10.26 4.00
N THR A 239 -19.11 10.74 5.23
CA THR A 239 -20.07 10.42 6.31
C THR A 239 -20.67 11.71 6.83
N ALA A 240 -21.98 11.72 7.07
CA ALA A 240 -22.71 12.85 7.63
C ALA A 240 -23.27 12.52 9.01
N ARG A 241 -23.32 13.52 9.88
CA ARG A 241 -23.94 13.45 11.21
C ARG A 241 -24.37 14.85 11.63
N THR A 242 -25.46 14.94 12.37
CA THR A 242 -25.96 16.22 12.91
C THR A 242 -25.95 16.17 14.42
N GLU A 243 -25.32 17.16 15.05
CA GLU A 243 -25.24 17.29 16.50
C GLU A 243 -25.61 18.69 16.94
N VAL A 244 -26.46 18.77 17.96
CA VAL A 244 -27.02 20.01 18.50
C VAL A 244 -26.92 19.97 20.02
N GLU A 245 -26.38 21.02 20.61
CA GLU A 245 -26.42 21.22 22.06
C GLU A 245 -27.60 22.12 22.43
N LEU A 246 -28.40 21.68 23.38
CA LEU A 246 -29.47 22.45 24.01
C LEU A 246 -29.04 22.86 25.42
N ASP A 247 -28.98 24.17 25.64
CA ASP A 247 -28.90 24.78 26.96
C ASP A 247 -30.29 25.24 27.37
N ILE A 248 -30.96 24.39 28.14
CA ILE A 248 -32.29 24.66 28.69
C ILE A 248 -32.09 25.42 30.00
N ALA A 249 -32.74 26.58 30.14
CA ALA A 249 -32.62 27.43 31.31
C ALA A 249 -32.81 26.64 32.61
N ALA A 250 -31.92 26.88 33.58
CA ALA A 250 -31.92 26.25 34.90
C ALA A 250 -33.06 26.76 35.79
N VAL A 251 -34.31 26.60 35.36
CA VAL A 251 -35.53 27.07 36.02
C VAL A 251 -36.49 25.90 36.15
N ALA A 252 -37.16 25.80 37.30
CA ALA A 252 -38.20 24.80 37.49
C ALA A 252 -39.48 25.20 36.72
N GLY A 253 -40.12 24.24 36.05
CA GLY A 253 -41.35 24.46 35.31
C GLY A 253 -41.45 23.61 34.04
N SER A 254 -42.54 23.80 33.31
CA SER A 254 -42.84 23.03 32.10
C SER A 254 -42.18 23.62 30.85
N PHE A 255 -41.71 22.73 30.00
CA PHE A 255 -41.15 23.02 28.69
C PHE A 255 -41.83 22.15 27.64
N THR A 256 -42.05 22.73 26.48
CA THR A 256 -42.59 22.09 25.30
C THR A 256 -41.70 22.46 24.12
N LEU A 257 -41.03 21.47 23.55
CA LEU A 257 -40.17 21.64 22.37
C LEU A 257 -40.72 20.81 21.23
N ALA A 258 -40.79 21.35 20.03
CA ALA A 258 -41.10 20.58 18.83
C ALA A 258 -39.80 20.25 18.08
N ILE A 259 -39.63 18.97 17.73
CA ILE A 259 -38.44 18.45 17.07
C ILE A 259 -38.80 17.85 15.72
N GLN A 260 -37.99 18.15 14.71
CA GLN A 260 -38.07 17.54 13.39
C GLN A 260 -36.68 17.16 12.90
N ALA A 261 -36.53 15.95 12.36
CA ALA A 261 -35.40 15.59 11.51
C ALA A 261 -35.85 14.63 10.40
N ASP A 262 -35.92 13.32 10.68
CA ASP A 262 -36.31 12.31 9.68
C ASP A 262 -37.81 12.35 9.34
N ASN A 263 -38.62 12.91 10.24
CA ASN A 263 -40.06 13.10 10.11
C ASN A 263 -40.43 14.31 9.23
N ALA A 264 -41.59 14.22 8.57
CA ALA A 264 -42.09 15.29 7.70
C ALA A 264 -42.69 16.51 8.45
N THR A 265 -43.13 16.34 9.70
CA THR A 265 -43.76 17.39 10.50
C THR A 265 -43.20 17.42 11.92
N PRO A 266 -42.95 18.58 12.54
CA PRO A 266 -42.44 18.67 13.92
C PRO A 266 -43.31 17.92 14.94
N ILE A 267 -42.66 17.23 15.87
CA ILE A 267 -43.32 16.47 16.94
C ILE A 267 -42.96 17.08 18.29
N THR A 268 -43.98 17.33 19.11
CA THR A 268 -43.81 17.92 20.44
C THR A 268 -43.30 16.90 21.47
N ALA A 269 -42.25 17.28 22.20
CA ALA A 269 -41.78 16.68 23.43
C ALA A 269 -42.05 17.65 24.59
N SER A 270 -42.87 17.21 25.54
CA SER A 270 -43.23 18.00 26.72
C SER A 270 -42.62 17.38 27.97
N PHE A 271 -42.00 18.20 28.82
CA PHE A 271 -41.38 17.75 30.05
C PHE A 271 -41.42 18.85 31.11
N THR A 272 -41.16 18.49 32.36
CA THR A 272 -41.11 19.43 33.48
C THR A 272 -39.79 19.28 34.20
N LEU A 273 -39.08 20.40 34.39
CA LEU A 273 -37.88 20.47 35.21
C LEU A 273 -38.29 20.73 36.66
N THR A 274 -37.85 19.87 37.59
CA THR A 274 -38.16 20.00 39.03
C THR A 274 -36.98 20.51 39.85
N SER A 275 -35.77 20.54 39.27
CA SER A 275 -34.53 21.02 39.90
C SER A 275 -33.82 22.05 39.01
N THR A 276 -33.13 23.00 39.63
CA THR A 276 -32.28 24.01 38.98
C THR A 276 -30.78 23.70 39.12
N SER A 277 -30.43 22.52 39.63
CA SER A 277 -29.05 22.04 39.76
C SER A 277 -28.92 20.52 39.51
N GLY A 278 -27.72 20.05 39.14
CA GLY A 278 -27.41 18.64 38.92
C GLY A 278 -27.81 18.06 37.55
N ALA A 279 -27.19 16.95 37.17
CA ALA A 279 -27.41 16.27 35.89
C ALA A 279 -28.81 15.66 35.76
N ASP A 280 -29.38 15.20 36.89
CA ASP A 280 -30.71 14.58 36.93
C ASP A 280 -31.83 15.52 36.47
N ARG A 281 -31.63 16.84 36.55
CA ARG A 281 -32.65 17.80 36.15
C ARG A 281 -33.06 17.63 34.68
N LEU A 282 -32.11 17.30 33.81
CA LEU A 282 -32.31 17.19 32.37
C LEU A 282 -32.77 15.80 31.95
N SER A 283 -32.85 14.84 32.87
CA SER A 283 -33.30 13.46 32.59
C SER A 283 -34.70 13.42 31.99
N ALA A 284 -35.62 14.25 32.47
CA ALA A 284 -36.98 14.36 31.94
C ALA A 284 -37.00 14.90 30.51
N ALA A 285 -36.12 15.86 30.18
CA ALA A 285 -35.96 16.37 28.83
C ALA A 285 -35.41 15.29 27.88
N VAL A 286 -34.35 14.59 28.32
CA VAL A 286 -33.75 13.47 27.57
C VAL A 286 -34.77 12.37 27.31
N ALA A 287 -35.55 11.98 28.33
CA ALA A 287 -36.58 10.96 28.19
C ALA A 287 -37.69 11.38 27.22
N ALA A 288 -38.25 12.59 27.39
CA ALA A 288 -39.34 13.07 26.54
C ALA A 288 -38.94 13.19 25.06
N ILE A 289 -37.69 13.56 24.77
CA ILE A 289 -37.16 13.61 23.41
C ILE A 289 -36.93 12.19 22.87
N ASN A 290 -36.32 11.29 23.66
CA ASN A 290 -36.05 9.92 23.25
C ASN A 290 -37.33 9.09 23.03
N ASP A 291 -38.42 9.39 23.73
CA ASP A 291 -39.74 8.78 23.48
C ASP A 291 -40.26 9.07 22.07
N GLN A 292 -39.80 10.17 21.43
CA GLN A 292 -40.11 10.52 20.05
C GLN A 292 -39.02 10.10 19.05
N SER A 293 -37.93 9.47 19.49
CA SER A 293 -36.78 9.11 18.64
C SER A 293 -37.15 8.18 17.48
N ALA A 294 -38.10 7.26 17.68
CA ALA A 294 -38.55 6.34 16.64
C ALA A 294 -39.22 7.04 15.44
N LYS A 295 -39.74 8.26 15.65
CA LYS A 295 -40.35 9.08 14.57
C LYS A 295 -39.36 10.11 14.04
N THR A 296 -38.62 10.76 14.93
CA THR A 296 -37.72 11.86 14.58
C THR A 296 -36.35 11.40 14.07
N GLY A 297 -35.90 10.20 14.45
CA GLY A 297 -34.53 9.74 14.22
C GLY A 297 -33.49 10.46 15.10
N VAL A 298 -33.94 11.32 16.03
CA VAL A 298 -33.07 12.08 16.94
C VAL A 298 -32.94 11.34 18.26
N THR A 299 -31.71 11.14 18.70
CA THR A 299 -31.40 10.64 20.05
C THR A 299 -30.91 11.79 20.93
N ALA A 300 -31.37 11.82 22.17
CA ALA A 300 -30.94 12.76 23.18
C ALA A 300 -30.05 12.08 24.23
N SER A 301 -28.97 12.75 24.61
CA SER A 301 -28.11 12.35 25.73
C SER A 301 -27.65 13.58 26.50
N LEU A 302 -27.04 13.41 27.66
CA LEU A 302 -26.35 14.51 28.34
C LEU A 302 -24.94 14.71 27.76
N ASN A 303 -24.44 15.94 27.81
CA ASN A 303 -23.04 16.20 27.55
C ASN A 303 -22.13 15.61 28.66
N SER A 304 -20.82 15.64 28.48
CA SER A 304 -19.86 15.08 29.44
C SER A 304 -19.89 15.76 30.82
N THR A 305 -20.34 17.01 30.93
CA THR A 305 -20.49 17.73 32.19
C THR A 305 -21.84 17.50 32.88
N GLY A 306 -22.82 16.96 32.17
CA GLY A 306 -24.18 16.72 32.67
C GLY A 306 -25.09 17.96 32.68
N ASP A 307 -24.65 19.10 32.15
CA ASP A 307 -25.37 20.38 32.27
C ASP A 307 -26.14 20.78 31.00
N ARG A 308 -25.97 20.05 29.89
CA ARG A 308 -26.59 20.32 28.59
C ARG A 308 -27.14 19.05 27.96
N VAL A 309 -28.15 19.18 27.10
CA VAL A 309 -28.71 18.06 26.34
C VAL A 309 -28.11 18.06 24.93
N LEU A 310 -27.49 16.97 24.54
CA LEU A 310 -26.99 16.72 23.18
C LEU A 310 -28.05 15.96 22.38
N LEU A 311 -28.45 16.52 21.25
CA LEU A 311 -29.28 15.86 20.24
C LEU A 311 -28.37 15.40 19.10
N ALA A 312 -28.54 14.16 18.66
CA ALA A 312 -27.81 13.59 17.55
C ALA A 312 -28.73 12.92 16.54
N ASN A 313 -28.46 13.14 15.25
CA ASN A 313 -29.03 12.36 14.15
C ASN A 313 -27.87 11.67 13.40
N ALA A 314 -27.84 10.34 13.46
CA ALA A 314 -26.76 9.54 12.89
C ALA A 314 -26.75 9.51 11.36
N THR A 315 -27.86 9.86 10.71
CA THR A 315 -27.97 9.86 9.25
C THR A 315 -27.48 11.17 8.62
N GLY A 316 -27.37 12.25 9.41
CA GLY A 316 -26.97 13.57 8.96
C GLY A 316 -28.11 14.43 8.40
N ASN A 317 -29.36 14.08 8.71
CA ASN A 317 -30.50 14.96 8.46
C ASN A 317 -30.47 16.17 9.39
N ASP A 318 -31.04 17.28 8.94
CA ASP A 318 -31.08 18.50 9.75
C ASP A 318 -31.97 18.30 10.98
N ILE A 319 -31.60 18.91 12.10
CA ILE A 319 -32.40 18.90 13.32
C ILE A 319 -33.03 20.29 13.44
N VAL A 320 -34.35 20.33 13.32
CA VAL A 320 -35.17 21.50 13.65
C VAL A 320 -35.57 21.39 15.11
N VAL A 321 -35.32 22.47 15.86
CA VAL A 321 -35.80 22.66 17.23
C VAL A 321 -36.70 23.87 17.24
N ALA A 322 -37.85 23.75 17.89
CA ALA A 322 -38.78 24.86 18.04
C ALA A 322 -39.37 24.91 19.44
N ASP A 323 -39.66 26.11 19.91
CA ASP A 323 -40.64 26.27 20.98
C ASP A 323 -42.06 26.14 20.38
N THR A 324 -43.07 26.15 21.24
CA THR A 324 -44.46 26.00 20.81
C THR A 324 -45.26 27.24 21.18
N ALA A 325 -46.55 27.26 20.82
CA ALA A 325 -47.47 28.30 21.29
C ALA A 325 -47.75 28.23 22.81
N VAL A 326 -47.20 27.23 23.51
CA VAL A 326 -47.22 27.12 24.97
C VAL A 326 -45.94 27.73 25.53
N GLN A 327 -46.10 28.71 26.41
CA GLN A 327 -44.97 29.38 27.05
C GLN A 327 -44.14 28.42 27.90
N ASN A 328 -42.85 28.32 27.57
CA ASN A 328 -41.86 27.59 28.36
C ASN A 328 -41.51 28.36 29.63
N ALA A 329 -41.14 27.63 30.69
CA ALA A 329 -40.75 28.23 31.97
C ALA A 329 -39.43 29.04 31.91
N GLY A 330 -38.64 28.87 30.85
CA GLY A 330 -37.41 29.60 30.60
C GLY A 330 -36.94 29.46 29.16
N THR A 331 -35.83 30.11 28.82
CA THR A 331 -35.25 30.07 27.47
C THR A 331 -34.63 28.72 27.15
N THR A 332 -34.55 28.38 25.87
CA THR A 332 -33.73 27.27 25.38
C THR A 332 -32.76 27.80 24.34
N VAL A 333 -31.47 27.65 24.58
CA VAL A 333 -30.43 28.06 23.62
C VAL A 333 -29.98 26.84 22.82
N VAL A 334 -30.03 26.97 21.51
CA VAL A 334 -29.69 25.94 20.53
C VAL A 334 -28.33 26.30 19.92
N THR A 335 -27.37 25.39 20.06
CA THR A 335 -26.01 25.57 19.53
C THR A 335 -25.67 24.41 18.61
N LYS A 336 -25.14 24.71 17.43
CA LYS A 336 -24.62 23.68 16.52
C LYS A 336 -23.28 23.15 17.03
N LEU A 337 -23.05 21.85 16.91
CA LEU A 337 -21.76 21.24 17.22
C LEU A 337 -21.02 20.76 15.95
N GLN A 338 -19.70 20.77 16.03
CA GLN A 338 -18.79 20.20 15.04
C GLN A 338 -18.49 18.72 15.37
N ALA A 339 -17.77 18.04 14.48
CA ALA A 339 -17.35 16.65 14.68
C ALA A 339 -16.48 16.42 15.93
N ASP A 340 -15.76 17.45 16.40
CA ASP A 340 -14.93 17.41 17.61
C ASP A 340 -15.72 17.76 18.89
N GLY A 341 -17.02 18.05 18.78
CA GLY A 341 -17.88 18.44 19.89
C GLY A 341 -17.74 19.90 20.32
N THR A 342 -17.03 20.75 19.57
CA THR A 342 -16.99 22.20 19.81
C THR A 342 -18.17 22.91 19.14
N ALA A 343 -18.58 24.06 19.69
CA ALA A 343 -19.64 24.88 19.12
C ALA A 343 -19.24 25.45 17.75
N ALA A 344 -20.16 25.40 16.78
CA ALA A 344 -20.01 25.98 15.45
C ALA A 344 -20.87 27.24 15.30
N GLY A 345 -20.24 28.38 15.01
CA GLY A 345 -20.93 29.65 14.77
C GLY A 345 -21.67 30.20 15.98
N GLY A 346 -22.72 30.99 15.74
CA GLY A 346 -23.54 31.61 16.79
C GLY A 346 -24.66 30.69 17.30
N SER A 347 -24.95 30.77 18.60
CA SER A 347 -26.09 30.12 19.24
C SER A 347 -27.39 30.91 19.02
N VAL A 348 -28.54 30.21 19.02
CA VAL A 348 -29.87 30.80 18.83
C VAL A 348 -30.70 30.58 20.09
N THR A 349 -31.30 31.65 20.61
CA THR A 349 -32.18 31.58 21.79
C THR A 349 -33.64 31.49 21.36
N LEU A 350 -34.31 30.42 21.78
CA LEU A 350 -35.76 30.30 21.79
C LEU A 350 -36.28 30.92 23.09
N ALA A 351 -37.12 31.95 22.96
CA ALA A 351 -37.57 32.75 24.08
C ALA A 351 -38.68 32.05 24.88
N ALA A 352 -38.90 32.47 26.11
CA ALA A 352 -40.05 32.03 26.90
C ALA A 352 -41.30 32.85 26.52
N ASP A 353 -41.86 32.61 25.33
CA ASP A 353 -43.03 33.33 24.82
C ASP A 353 -44.13 32.39 24.30
N THR A 354 -45.18 32.94 23.69
CA THR A 354 -46.30 32.18 23.11
C THR A 354 -46.21 32.09 21.58
N ASN A 355 -45.07 32.47 21.00
CA ASN A 355 -44.85 32.59 19.57
C ASN A 355 -43.97 31.43 19.11
N ALA A 356 -44.57 30.42 18.46
CA ALA A 356 -43.80 29.31 17.90
C ALA A 356 -42.67 29.82 16.97
N ASN A 357 -41.44 29.53 17.36
CA ASN A 357 -40.19 29.92 16.73
C ASN A 357 -39.37 28.67 16.45
N PHE A 358 -38.91 28.55 15.22
CA PHE A 358 -38.16 27.42 14.71
C PHE A 358 -36.72 27.84 14.45
N THR A 359 -35.77 26.97 14.78
CA THR A 359 -34.37 27.04 14.36
C THR A 359 -33.98 25.71 13.73
N THR A 360 -33.27 25.76 12.61
CA THR A 360 -32.79 24.59 11.89
C THR A 360 -31.29 24.49 12.05
N VAL A 361 -30.80 23.31 12.44
CA VAL A 361 -29.38 23.02 12.51
C VAL A 361 -29.03 21.93 11.51
N SER A 362 -28.16 22.27 10.57
CA SER A 362 -27.58 21.33 9.61
C SER A 362 -26.40 20.57 10.19
N GLY A 363 -26.20 19.36 9.68
CA GLY A 363 -25.10 18.49 10.10
C GLY A 363 -23.71 18.92 9.63
N TYR A 364 -22.71 18.15 10.03
CA TYR A 364 -21.36 18.20 9.48
C TYR A 364 -21.11 17.00 8.56
N ILE A 365 -20.18 17.20 7.63
CA ILE A 365 -19.72 16.19 6.69
C ILE A 365 -18.25 15.97 6.94
N THR A 366 -17.88 14.70 7.07
CA THR A 366 -16.51 14.24 7.17
C THR A 366 -16.18 13.47 5.91
N LEU A 367 -15.17 13.95 5.19
CA LEU A 367 -14.59 13.25 4.06
C LEU A 367 -13.39 12.45 4.50
N ASP A 368 -13.32 11.19 4.11
CA ASP A 368 -12.26 10.24 4.46
C ASP A 368 -11.68 9.59 3.19
N SER A 369 -10.36 9.39 3.16
CA SER A 369 -9.64 8.68 2.09
C SER A 369 -8.31 8.09 2.60
N ASP A 370 -7.84 7.03 1.97
CA ASP A 370 -6.51 6.43 2.22
C ASP A 370 -5.37 7.28 1.64
N LYS A 371 -5.68 8.23 0.75
CA LYS A 371 -4.72 9.16 0.11
C LYS A 371 -5.10 10.62 0.34
N SER A 372 -4.12 11.50 0.21
CA SER A 372 -4.37 12.94 0.26
C SER A 372 -5.31 13.36 -0.86
N PHE A 373 -6.26 14.24 -0.55
CA PHE A 373 -7.19 14.82 -1.51
C PHE A 373 -7.36 16.32 -1.24
N ALA A 374 -8.00 17.02 -2.16
CA ALA A 374 -8.37 18.42 -1.99
C ALA A 374 -9.83 18.64 -2.37
N VAL A 375 -10.46 19.58 -1.67
CA VAL A 375 -11.83 20.01 -1.91
C VAL A 375 -11.81 21.47 -2.33
N THR A 376 -12.50 21.79 -3.41
CA THR A 376 -12.83 23.16 -3.78
C THR A 376 -14.34 23.31 -3.76
N SER A 377 -14.86 24.16 -2.89
CA SER A 377 -16.29 24.38 -2.71
C SER A 377 -16.62 25.86 -2.89
N THR A 378 -17.63 26.14 -3.72
CA THR A 378 -18.30 27.45 -3.79
C THR A 378 -19.55 27.51 -2.90
N SER A 379 -19.95 26.37 -2.33
CA SER A 379 -20.95 26.27 -1.27
C SER A 379 -20.28 26.41 0.12
N ASN A 380 -21.05 26.79 1.14
CA ASN A 380 -20.62 26.71 2.55
C ASN A 380 -20.89 25.32 3.19
N ALA A 381 -21.24 24.31 2.38
CA ALA A 381 -21.46 22.94 2.85
C ALA A 381 -20.17 22.22 3.29
N LEU A 382 -19.05 22.55 2.64
CA LEU A 382 -17.73 21.97 2.90
C LEU A 382 -16.68 23.08 2.96
N THR A 383 -15.59 22.82 3.70
CA THR A 383 -14.44 23.72 3.74
C THR A 383 -13.51 23.45 2.56
N THR A 384 -13.23 24.49 1.76
CA THR A 384 -12.22 24.41 0.69
C THR A 384 -10.83 24.24 1.30
N GLY A 385 -10.07 23.24 0.84
CA GLY A 385 -8.74 22.96 1.34
C GLY A 385 -8.27 21.53 1.06
N GLY A 386 -7.01 21.26 1.41
CA GLY A 386 -6.47 19.91 1.41
C GLY A 386 -7.01 19.07 2.56
N SER A 387 -6.89 17.75 2.43
CA SER A 387 -7.11 16.81 3.52
C SER A 387 -6.00 16.92 4.55
N THR A 388 -6.35 16.75 5.81
CA THR A 388 -5.42 16.62 6.94
C THR A 388 -5.22 15.15 7.28
N LEU A 389 -3.98 14.72 7.51
CA LEU A 389 -3.69 13.33 7.89
C LEU A 389 -3.96 13.12 9.38
N LYS A 390 -4.92 12.26 9.71
CA LYS A 390 -5.10 11.67 11.03
C LYS A 390 -4.14 10.49 11.16
N ARG A 391 -3.09 10.67 11.95
CA ARG A 391 -1.94 9.76 12.05
C ARG A 391 -2.25 8.61 12.99
N VAL A 392 -1.69 7.43 12.71
CA VAL A 392 -1.73 6.28 13.64
C VAL A 392 -1.04 6.59 14.97
N ALA A 393 -0.05 7.49 14.96
CA ALA A 393 0.62 7.96 16.18
C ALA A 393 -0.32 8.69 17.17
N ASP A 394 -1.40 9.29 16.67
CA ASP A 394 -2.30 10.14 17.47
C ASP A 394 -3.63 9.44 17.82
N LEU A 395 -3.67 8.10 17.76
CA LEU A 395 -4.90 7.35 18.08
C LEU A 395 -5.33 7.59 19.53
N ASP A 396 -6.60 7.96 19.68
CA ASP A 396 -7.21 8.27 20.97
C ASP A 396 -8.58 7.59 21.07
N VAL A 397 -8.77 6.75 22.09
CA VAL A 397 -10.01 6.03 22.37
C VAL A 397 -10.65 6.47 23.70
N THR A 398 -10.25 7.60 24.27
CA THR A 398 -10.73 8.07 25.60
C THR A 398 -12.22 8.46 25.62
N THR A 399 -12.81 8.74 24.46
CA THR A 399 -14.23 9.09 24.33
C THR A 399 -14.87 8.31 23.20
N PHE A 400 -16.20 8.20 23.20
CA PHE A 400 -16.96 7.54 22.12
C PHE A 400 -16.66 8.13 20.74
N SER A 401 -16.64 9.48 20.64
CA SER A 401 -16.36 10.17 19.37
C SER A 401 -14.95 9.85 18.88
N LYS A 402 -13.94 10.02 19.74
CA LYS A 402 -12.54 9.74 19.40
C LYS A 402 -12.28 8.27 19.09
N ALA A 403 -12.93 7.34 19.80
CA ALA A 403 -12.85 5.91 19.50
C ALA A 403 -13.39 5.60 18.09
N THR A 404 -14.48 6.25 17.67
CA THR A 404 -15.05 6.10 16.32
C THR A 404 -14.13 6.70 15.24
N GLU A 405 -13.49 7.84 15.51
CA GLU A 405 -12.48 8.43 14.62
C GLU A 405 -11.22 7.54 14.52
N SER A 406 -10.80 6.96 15.64
CA SER A 406 -9.71 5.99 15.70
C SER A 406 -10.01 4.74 14.88
N LEU A 407 -11.25 4.24 14.88
CA LEU A 407 -11.65 3.13 14.01
C LEU A 407 -11.46 3.45 12.53
N LYS A 408 -11.88 4.64 12.08
CA LYS A 408 -11.66 5.08 10.68
C LYS A 408 -10.16 5.16 10.36
N THR A 409 -9.37 5.70 11.29
CA THR A 409 -7.91 5.83 11.12
C THR A 409 -7.22 4.47 11.03
N VAL A 410 -7.62 3.51 11.87
CA VAL A 410 -7.10 2.14 11.87
C VAL A 410 -7.55 1.37 10.62
N ASP A 411 -8.79 1.52 10.17
CA ASP A 411 -9.28 0.87 8.95
C ASP A 411 -8.52 1.38 7.71
N SER A 412 -8.27 2.69 7.60
CA SER A 412 -7.41 3.25 6.54
C SER A 412 -5.95 2.76 6.65
N ALA A 413 -5.42 2.65 7.87
CA ALA A 413 -4.08 2.12 8.11
C ALA A 413 -3.95 0.62 7.73
N LEU A 414 -4.96 -0.20 8.04
CA LEU A 414 -5.03 -1.61 7.64
C LEU A 414 -5.12 -1.75 6.12
N ALA A 415 -5.90 -0.88 5.45
CA ALA A 415 -5.96 -0.84 3.99
C ALA A 415 -4.60 -0.47 3.38
N PHE A 416 -3.89 0.52 3.96
CA PHE A 416 -2.53 0.87 3.55
C PHE A 416 -1.57 -0.31 3.67
N ILE A 417 -1.50 -0.98 4.83
CA ILE A 417 -0.63 -2.15 5.02
C ILE A 417 -1.00 -3.25 4.01
N SER A 418 -2.28 -3.56 3.85
CA SER A 418 -2.72 -4.61 2.92
C SER A 418 -2.35 -4.29 1.47
N GLY A 419 -2.44 -3.02 1.06
CA GLY A 419 -2.03 -2.57 -0.27
C GLY A 419 -0.52 -2.69 -0.50
N GLU A 420 0.30 -2.37 0.48
CA GLU A 420 1.76 -2.50 0.39
C GLU A 420 2.21 -3.97 0.41
N ARG A 421 1.56 -4.82 1.21
CA ARG A 421 1.77 -6.29 1.20
C ARG A 421 1.45 -6.89 -0.17
N ALA A 422 0.37 -6.43 -0.81
CA ALA A 422 0.02 -6.86 -2.16
C ALA A 422 1.11 -6.48 -3.20
N LYS A 423 1.72 -5.29 -3.07
CA LYS A 423 2.85 -4.88 -3.93
C LYS A 423 4.09 -5.74 -3.71
N LEU A 424 4.41 -6.08 -2.45
CA LEU A 424 5.52 -6.99 -2.13
C LEU A 424 5.28 -8.40 -2.67
N GLY A 425 4.04 -8.91 -2.58
CA GLY A 425 3.66 -10.18 -3.19
C GLY A 425 3.83 -10.19 -4.72
N ALA A 426 3.40 -9.12 -5.39
CA ALA A 426 3.62 -8.96 -6.84
C ALA A 426 5.12 -8.88 -7.19
N LEU A 427 5.93 -8.22 -6.35
CA LEU A 427 7.37 -8.14 -6.51
C LEU A 427 8.04 -9.52 -6.36
N GLN A 428 7.62 -10.32 -5.38
CA GLN A 428 8.10 -11.71 -5.20
C GLN A 428 7.80 -12.56 -6.45
N ALA A 429 6.55 -12.53 -6.93
CA ALA A 429 6.16 -13.27 -8.14
C ALA A 429 6.98 -12.84 -9.37
N ARG A 430 7.30 -11.55 -9.49
CA ARG A 430 8.17 -11.04 -10.56
C ARG A 430 9.60 -11.54 -10.46
N PHE A 431 10.17 -11.61 -9.25
CA PHE A 431 11.50 -12.21 -9.04
C PHE A 431 11.51 -13.70 -9.34
N GLU A 432 10.51 -14.47 -8.89
CA GLU A 432 10.39 -15.91 -9.16
C GLU A 432 10.32 -16.20 -10.66
N SER A 433 9.47 -15.47 -11.40
CA SER A 433 9.38 -15.59 -12.86
C SER A 433 10.70 -15.23 -13.55
N SER A 434 11.40 -14.20 -13.07
CA SER A 434 12.70 -13.80 -13.59
C SER A 434 13.75 -14.88 -13.35
N ILE A 435 13.81 -15.47 -12.15
CA ILE A 435 14.72 -16.59 -11.83
C ILE A 435 14.48 -17.78 -12.76
N ALA A 436 13.22 -18.16 -12.98
CA ALA A 436 12.89 -19.25 -13.90
C ALA A 436 13.39 -18.97 -15.33
N SER A 437 13.17 -17.75 -15.84
CA SER A 437 13.66 -17.33 -17.16
C SER A 437 15.20 -17.31 -17.24
N LEU A 438 15.88 -16.81 -16.20
CA LEU A 438 17.33 -16.77 -16.11
C LEU A 438 17.94 -18.18 -16.13
N ASN A 439 17.36 -19.12 -15.38
CA ASN A 439 17.81 -20.50 -15.33
C ASN A 439 17.67 -21.19 -16.70
N ILE A 440 16.52 -21.01 -17.38
CA ILE A 440 16.31 -21.54 -18.73
C ILE A 440 17.31 -20.95 -19.72
N THR A 441 17.58 -19.65 -19.63
CA THR A 441 18.56 -18.99 -20.51
C THR A 441 19.98 -19.48 -20.22
N SER A 442 20.34 -19.63 -18.95
CA SER A 442 21.63 -20.16 -18.51
C SER A 442 21.86 -21.59 -19.00
N GLU A 443 20.84 -22.44 -18.93
CA GLU A 443 20.86 -23.81 -19.45
C GLU A 443 21.05 -23.86 -20.97
N ASN A 444 20.25 -23.08 -21.72
CA ASN A 444 20.36 -23.03 -23.18
C ASN A 444 21.71 -22.47 -23.67
N LEU A 445 22.25 -21.45 -22.98
CA LEU A 445 23.58 -20.94 -23.27
C LEU A 445 24.67 -21.95 -22.88
N SER A 446 24.50 -22.71 -21.80
CA SER A 446 25.42 -23.77 -21.40
C SER A 446 25.45 -24.90 -22.44
N ALA A 447 24.28 -25.34 -22.92
CA ALA A 447 24.17 -26.33 -24.00
C ALA A 447 24.76 -25.81 -25.32
N SER A 448 24.56 -24.52 -25.64
CA SER A 448 25.14 -23.90 -26.83
C SER A 448 26.65 -23.74 -26.72
N ARG A 449 27.18 -23.42 -25.53
CA ARG A 449 28.62 -23.40 -25.27
C ARG A 449 29.22 -24.80 -25.38
N SER A 450 28.57 -25.82 -24.83
CA SER A 450 29.01 -27.22 -24.89
C SER A 450 29.19 -27.69 -26.34
N ARG A 451 28.21 -27.42 -27.22
CA ARG A 451 28.31 -27.72 -28.67
C ARG A 451 29.49 -27.05 -29.38
N ILE A 452 30.00 -25.93 -28.86
CA ILE A 452 31.12 -25.20 -29.45
C ILE A 452 32.45 -25.67 -28.84
N LEU A 453 32.51 -25.78 -27.52
CA LEU A 453 33.75 -25.94 -26.77
C LEU A 453 34.09 -27.40 -26.49
N ASP A 454 33.10 -28.25 -26.21
CA ASP A 454 33.34 -29.61 -25.72
C ASP A 454 33.70 -30.57 -26.86
N ALA A 455 34.55 -31.55 -26.57
CA ALA A 455 34.95 -32.58 -27.52
C ALA A 455 33.98 -33.76 -27.50
N ASP A 456 33.63 -34.28 -28.68
CA ASP A 456 32.97 -35.57 -28.81
C ASP A 456 33.99 -36.69 -28.60
N PHE A 457 33.90 -37.37 -27.45
CA PHE A 457 34.79 -38.47 -27.07
C PHE A 457 34.80 -39.60 -28.10
N ALA A 458 33.68 -39.92 -28.75
CA ALA A 458 33.62 -41.00 -29.72
C ALA A 458 34.42 -40.65 -30.97
N ALA A 459 34.26 -39.42 -31.48
CA ALA A 459 35.00 -38.93 -32.63
C ALA A 459 36.51 -38.78 -32.32
N GLU A 460 36.86 -38.24 -31.14
CA GLU A 460 38.26 -38.01 -30.78
C GLU A 460 39.01 -39.32 -30.51
N THR A 461 38.35 -40.34 -29.93
CA THR A 461 38.93 -41.68 -29.75
C THR A 461 39.19 -42.36 -31.09
N ALA A 462 38.28 -42.22 -32.07
CA ALA A 462 38.49 -42.73 -33.42
C ALA A 462 39.67 -42.03 -34.12
N ASN A 463 39.78 -40.70 -33.97
CA ASN A 463 40.91 -39.93 -34.50
C ASN A 463 42.24 -40.30 -33.83
N LEU A 464 42.24 -40.50 -32.50
CA LEU A 464 43.40 -40.97 -31.74
C LEU A 464 43.88 -42.32 -32.26
N SER A 465 42.97 -43.29 -32.39
CA SER A 465 43.28 -44.62 -32.91
C SER A 465 43.82 -44.57 -34.34
N ARG A 466 43.20 -43.78 -35.23
CA ARG A 466 43.72 -43.54 -36.58
C ARG A 466 45.12 -42.93 -36.56
N ALA A 467 45.36 -41.92 -35.73
CA ALA A 467 46.65 -41.24 -35.62
C ALA A 467 47.75 -42.17 -35.08
N GLN A 468 47.43 -43.04 -34.11
CA GLN A 468 48.35 -44.07 -33.61
C GLN A 468 48.72 -45.08 -34.70
N ILE A 469 47.73 -45.56 -35.47
CA ILE A 469 47.98 -46.49 -36.59
C ILE A 469 48.84 -45.82 -37.68
N LEU A 470 48.55 -44.55 -38.02
CA LEU A 470 49.33 -43.78 -39.00
C LEU A 470 50.75 -43.48 -38.51
N GLN A 471 50.96 -43.28 -37.21
CA GLN A 471 52.28 -43.13 -36.61
C GLN A 471 53.09 -44.43 -36.75
N GLN A 472 52.49 -45.58 -36.42
CA GLN A 472 53.13 -46.90 -36.57
C GLN A 472 53.43 -47.24 -38.05
N ALA A 473 52.51 -46.94 -38.96
CA ALA A 473 52.73 -47.11 -40.40
C ALA A 473 53.80 -46.14 -40.94
N GLY A 474 53.81 -44.90 -40.45
CA GLY A 474 54.78 -43.88 -40.83
C GLY A 474 56.21 -44.24 -40.40
N THR A 475 56.42 -44.78 -39.19
CA THR A 475 57.74 -45.23 -38.74
C THR A 475 58.25 -46.40 -39.58
N ALA A 476 57.37 -47.36 -39.91
CA ALA A 476 57.69 -48.46 -40.80
C ALA A 476 58.04 -48.00 -42.23
N MET A 477 57.30 -47.01 -42.77
CA MET A 477 57.56 -46.45 -44.10
C MET A 477 58.83 -45.60 -44.16
N VAL A 478 59.17 -44.85 -43.10
CA VAL A 478 60.46 -44.15 -43.00
C VAL A 478 61.60 -45.16 -42.94
N ALA A 479 61.45 -46.26 -42.18
CA ALA A 479 62.42 -47.34 -42.14
C ALA A 479 62.63 -47.97 -43.53
N GLN A 480 61.56 -48.25 -44.27
CA GLN A 480 61.61 -48.79 -45.64
C GLN A 480 62.20 -47.78 -46.64
N ALA A 481 61.80 -46.52 -46.58
CA ALA A 481 62.29 -45.46 -47.47
C ALA A 481 63.79 -45.18 -47.29
N ASN A 482 64.33 -45.40 -46.08
CA ASN A 482 65.76 -45.32 -45.80
C ASN A 482 66.57 -46.50 -46.35
N GLN A 483 65.93 -47.62 -46.69
CA GLN A 483 66.59 -48.78 -47.31
C GLN A 483 66.67 -48.71 -48.83
N ILE A 484 65.82 -47.91 -49.51
CA ILE A 484 65.80 -47.76 -50.98
C ILE A 484 67.18 -47.40 -51.58
N PRO A 485 67.98 -46.48 -51.01
CA PRO A 485 69.31 -46.17 -51.53
C PRO A 485 70.29 -47.36 -51.52
N GLN A 486 70.05 -48.39 -50.69
CA GLN A 486 70.89 -49.60 -50.67
C GLN A 486 70.72 -50.47 -51.92
N GLY A 487 69.60 -50.34 -52.66
CA GLY A 487 69.42 -51.01 -53.96
C GLY A 487 70.33 -50.47 -55.06
N VAL A 488 70.91 -49.27 -54.89
CA VAL A 488 71.90 -48.71 -55.84
C VAL A 488 73.28 -49.33 -55.61
N LEU A 489 73.61 -49.76 -54.39
CA LEU A 489 74.83 -50.51 -54.08
C LEU A 489 74.86 -51.91 -54.73
N SER A 490 73.70 -52.49 -55.09
CA SER A 490 73.64 -53.76 -55.83
C SER A 490 73.80 -53.60 -57.35
N LEU A 491 73.74 -52.36 -57.87
CA LEU A 491 74.00 -52.02 -59.27
C LEU A 491 75.45 -51.58 -59.52
N LEU A 492 76.20 -51.29 -58.45
CA LEU A 492 77.62 -50.91 -58.45
C LEU A 492 78.55 -52.06 -58.03
N LYS A 493 77.99 -53.23 -57.72
CA LYS A 493 78.70 -54.51 -57.62
C LYS A 493 78.51 -55.28 -58.92
#